data_AF-K1T365-F1
#
_entry.id   AF-K1T365-F1
#
_cell.length_a   1.000
_cell.length_b   1.000
_cell.length_c   1.000
_cell.angle_alpha   90.00
_cell.angle_beta   90.00
_cell.angle_gamma   90.00
#
_symmetry.space_group_name_H-M   'P 1'
#
loop_
_entity.id
_entity.type
_entity.pdbx_description
1 polymer ?
#
loop_
_entity_poly.entity_id
_entity_poly.type
_entity_poly.pdbx_seq_one_letter_code
_entity_poly.pdbx_strand_id
1 'polypeptide(L)'
;MDVALKYETDVDALIKKLEAKTPDGSKPVSENTNEETLELFNYLKSVYGKQIIAGQQYSDASQFENIMYYNTTGDMPAIMGF
;
A
#
# COMPACT_ATOMS: atom_id res chain seq x y z
N MET A 1 -15.62 30.27 -28.59
CA MET A 1 -15.14 30.41 -27.20
C MET A 1 -15.38 29.07 -26.54
N ASP A 2 -14.31 28.29 -26.37
CA ASP A 2 -14.38 27.04 -25.63
C ASP A 2 -14.67 27.36 -24.17
N VAL A 3 -15.83 26.93 -23.70
CA VAL A 3 -16.15 26.99 -22.28
C VAL A 3 -15.25 25.97 -21.61
N ALA A 4 -14.15 26.43 -21.01
CA ALA A 4 -13.40 25.61 -20.08
C ALA A 4 -14.39 25.17 -19.00
N LEU A 5 -14.77 23.88 -19.00
CA LEU A 5 -15.56 23.27 -17.94
C LEU A 5 -14.82 23.56 -16.63
N LYS A 6 -15.38 24.47 -15.82
CA LYS A 6 -14.88 24.81 -14.50
C LYS A 6 -15.02 23.56 -13.64
N TYR A 7 -13.99 22.72 -13.61
CA TYR A 7 -13.94 21.57 -12.73
C TYR A 7 -13.88 22.10 -11.30
N GLU A 8 -14.97 21.94 -10.57
CA GLU A 8 -15.07 22.29 -9.17
C GLU A 8 -15.20 20.98 -8.39
N THR A 9 -14.19 20.70 -7.57
CA THR A 9 -14.19 19.48 -6.74
C THR A 9 -15.24 19.63 -5.64
N ASP A 10 -16.34 18.90 -5.77
CA ASP A 10 -17.36 18.79 -4.72
C ASP A 10 -16.90 17.77 -3.65
N VAL A 11 -16.21 18.28 -2.63
CA VAL A 11 -15.65 17.49 -1.53
C VAL A 11 -16.76 16.86 -0.69
N ASP A 12 -17.88 17.56 -0.47
CA ASP A 12 -18.99 17.07 0.35
C ASP A 12 -19.69 15.88 -0.33
N ALA A 13 -19.91 15.97 -1.64
CA ALA A 13 -20.43 14.86 -2.42
C ALA A 13 -19.47 13.65 -2.41
N LEU A 14 -18.16 13.89 -2.47
CA LEU A 14 -17.15 12.84 -2.38
C LEU A 14 -17.18 12.14 -1.02
N ILE A 15 -17.18 12.89 0.08
CA ILE A 15 -17.24 12.33 1.44
C ILE A 15 -18.50 11.48 1.61
N LYS A 16 -19.68 12.02 1.25
CA LYS A 16 -20.95 11.30 1.34
C LYS A 16 -20.96 9.99 0.53
N LYS A 17 -20.31 9.98 -0.63
CA LYS A 17 -20.14 8.77 -1.46
C LYS A 17 -19.23 7.75 -0.77
N LEU A 18 -18.15 8.19 -0.14
CA LEU A 18 -17.20 7.32 0.56
C LEU A 18 -17.80 6.73 1.83
N GLU A 19 -18.54 7.52 2.63
CA GLU A 19 -19.22 7.06 3.84
C GLU A 19 -20.33 6.04 3.55
N ALA A 20 -20.98 6.14 2.39
CA ALA A 20 -21.98 5.18 1.95
C ALA A 20 -21.39 3.85 1.47
N LYS A 21 -20.09 3.75 1.20
CA LYS A 21 -19.45 2.50 0.79
C LYS A 21 -19.22 1.59 2.00
N THR A 22 -19.66 0.35 1.91
CA THR A 22 -19.25 -0.70 2.85
C THR A 22 -17.82 -1.14 2.54
N PRO A 23 -16.90 -1.12 3.53
CA PRO A 23 -15.54 -1.65 3.33
C PRO A 23 -15.57 -3.13 2.93
N ASP A 24 -14.94 -3.46 1.81
CA ASP A 24 -14.80 -4.83 1.31
C ASP A 24 -13.33 -5.25 1.37
N GLY A 25 -12.95 -5.90 2.48
CA GLY A 25 -11.57 -6.40 2.69
C GLY A 25 -11.15 -7.50 1.71
N SER A 26 -12.05 -7.95 0.83
CA SER A 26 -11.70 -8.92 -0.21
C SER A 26 -11.01 -8.29 -1.43
N LYS A 27 -11.02 -6.96 -1.56
CA LYS A 27 -10.53 -6.20 -2.73
C LYS A 27 -9.61 -5.04 -2.32
N PRO A 28 -8.75 -4.54 -3.25
CA PRO A 28 -8.00 -3.31 -3.04
C PRO A 28 -8.92 -2.09 -2.87
N VAL A 29 -8.39 -1.05 -2.22
CA VAL A 29 -9.11 0.23 -2.02
C VAL A 29 -9.28 0.99 -3.35
N SER A 30 -8.27 0.92 -4.22
CA SER A 30 -8.32 1.56 -5.54
C SER A 30 -8.99 0.64 -6.56
N GLU A 31 -9.88 1.20 -7.38
CA GLU A 31 -10.45 0.53 -8.54
C GLU A 31 -9.50 0.54 -9.76
N ASN A 32 -8.41 1.32 -9.68
CA ASN A 32 -7.41 1.50 -10.75
C ASN A 32 -6.08 0.80 -10.43
N THR A 33 -6.12 -0.32 -9.73
CA THR A 33 -4.93 -1.11 -9.36
C THR A 33 -4.33 -1.80 -10.59
N ASN A 34 -2.99 -1.75 -10.75
CA ASN A 34 -2.29 -2.51 -11.77
C ASN A 34 -2.09 -3.98 -11.37
N GLU A 35 -1.60 -4.81 -12.30
CA GLU A 35 -1.46 -6.26 -12.09
C GLU A 35 -0.54 -6.59 -10.90
N GLU A 36 0.61 -5.90 -10.79
CA GLU A 36 1.61 -6.18 -9.76
C GLU A 36 1.11 -5.79 -8.36
N THR A 37 0.40 -4.66 -8.24
CA THR A 37 -0.19 -4.26 -6.95
C THR A 37 -1.31 -5.23 -6.55
N LEU A 38 -2.09 -5.73 -7.52
CA LEU A 38 -3.13 -6.72 -7.26
C LEU A 38 -2.51 -8.06 -6.81
N GLU A 39 -1.41 -8.49 -7.42
CA GLU A 39 -0.67 -9.68 -7.02
C GLU A 39 -0.16 -9.56 -5.58
N LEU A 40 0.49 -8.44 -5.24
CA LEU A 40 0.97 -8.18 -3.88
C LEU A 40 -0.19 -8.19 -2.86
N PHE A 41 -1.31 -7.53 -3.17
CA PHE A 41 -2.50 -7.54 -2.32
C PHE A 41 -3.00 -8.96 -2.05
N ASN A 42 -3.10 -9.77 -3.10
CA ASN A 42 -3.55 -11.16 -3.01
C ASN A 42 -2.57 -12.02 -2.20
N TYR A 43 -1.27 -11.83 -2.38
CA TYR A 43 -0.24 -12.50 -1.58
C TYR A 43 -0.38 -12.16 -0.10
N LEU A 44 -0.42 -10.87 0.26
CA LEU A 44 -0.55 -10.41 1.65
C LEU A 44 -1.80 -10.99 2.32
N LYS A 45 -2.94 -10.97 1.60
CA LYS A 45 -4.18 -11.60 2.06
C LYS A 45 -4.04 -13.10 2.27
N SER A 46 -3.30 -13.80 1.41
CA SER A 46 -3.13 -15.25 1.48
C SER A 46 -2.33 -15.72 2.70
N VAL A 47 -1.41 -14.89 3.19
CA VAL A 47 -0.55 -15.17 4.36
C VAL A 47 -1.08 -14.57 5.66
N TYR A 48 -2.07 -13.66 5.59
CA TYR A 48 -2.68 -13.03 6.76
C TYR A 48 -3.24 -14.07 7.73
N GLY A 49 -2.82 -13.98 9.00
CA GLY A 49 -3.17 -14.93 10.05
C GLY A 49 -2.42 -16.27 10.01
N LYS A 50 -1.56 -16.50 9.00
CA LYS A 50 -0.72 -17.71 8.88
C LYS A 50 0.74 -17.44 9.17
N GLN A 51 1.25 -16.28 8.77
CA GLN A 51 2.66 -15.91 8.88
C GLN A 51 2.81 -14.43 9.22
N ILE A 52 3.96 -14.08 9.80
CA ILE A 52 4.38 -12.69 10.02
C ILE A 52 5.51 -12.42 9.04
N ILE A 53 5.38 -11.34 8.26
CA ILE A 53 6.40 -10.92 7.31
C ILE A 53 7.37 -10.00 8.06
N ALA A 54 8.66 -10.36 8.07
CA ALA A 54 9.69 -9.54 8.69
C ALA A 54 9.85 -8.21 7.94
N GLY A 55 9.83 -7.09 8.67
CA GLY A 55 9.98 -5.77 8.10
C GLY A 55 11.02 -4.92 8.84
N GLN A 56 11.64 -3.99 8.13
CA GLN A 56 12.58 -3.00 8.68
C GLN A 56 12.26 -1.60 8.15
N GLN A 57 12.34 -0.58 9.00
CA GLN A 57 12.20 0.83 8.62
C GLN A 57 13.58 1.44 8.34
N TYR A 58 13.75 2.09 7.19
CA TYR A 58 14.87 3.00 6.96
C TYR A 58 14.58 4.33 7.66
N SER A 59 15.44 4.71 8.61
CA SER A 59 15.38 6.05 9.22
C SER A 59 16.19 7.07 8.43
N ASP A 60 17.21 6.63 7.69
CA ASP A 60 18.04 7.43 6.80
C ASP A 60 18.69 6.52 5.74
N ALA A 61 18.80 6.99 4.49
CA ALA A 61 19.44 6.28 3.38
C ALA A 61 20.92 5.97 3.62
N SER A 62 21.56 6.64 4.57
CA SER A 62 22.94 6.36 5.00
C SER A 62 23.09 5.12 5.89
N GLN A 63 21.98 4.52 6.34
CA GLN A 63 22.01 3.40 7.27
C GLN A 63 22.09 2.06 6.57
N PHE A 64 23.06 1.23 6.98
CA PHE A 64 23.34 -0.10 6.43
C PHE A 64 22.60 -1.22 7.19
N GLU A 65 21.40 -0.94 7.71
CA GLU A 65 20.66 -1.88 8.56
C GLU A 65 20.35 -3.20 7.85
N ASN A 66 20.05 -3.17 6.54
CA ASN A 66 19.84 -4.39 5.76
C ASN A 66 21.07 -5.29 5.71
N ILE A 67 22.26 -4.70 5.61
CA ILE A 67 23.53 -5.45 5.62
C ILE A 67 23.73 -6.05 7.01
N MET A 68 23.40 -5.32 8.07
CA MET A 68 23.46 -5.86 9.44
C MET A 68 22.53 -7.06 9.61
N TYR A 69 21.27 -6.98 9.15
CA TYR A 69 20.35 -8.12 9.18
C TYR A 69 20.90 -9.30 8.41
N TYR A 70 21.29 -9.10 7.14
CA TYR A 70 21.83 -10.17 6.30
C TYR A 70 23.08 -10.82 6.90
N ASN A 71 24.03 -10.04 7.40
CA ASN A 71 25.24 -10.58 8.02
C ASN A 71 24.95 -11.35 9.32
N THR A 72 23.86 -11.02 10.01
CA THR A 72 23.50 -11.64 11.29
C THR A 72 22.64 -12.88 11.12
N THR A 73 21.70 -12.86 10.18
CA THR A 73 20.67 -13.92 10.01
C THR A 73 20.90 -14.77 8.76
N GLY A 74 21.73 -14.31 7.83
CA GLY A 74 21.88 -14.90 6.49
C GLY A 74 20.76 -14.53 5.52
N ASP A 75 19.84 -13.63 5.89
CA ASP A 75 18.68 -13.26 5.07
C ASP A 75 18.27 -11.79 5.28
N MET A 76 17.51 -11.24 4.33
CA MET A 76 17.01 -9.86 4.38
C MET A 76 15.56 -9.78 4.92
N PRO A 77 15.17 -8.67 5.55
CA PRO A 77 13.76 -8.38 5.81
C PRO A 77 12.96 -8.37 4.50
N ALA A 78 11.75 -8.93 4.53
CA ALA A 78 10.90 -9.06 3.35
C ALA A 78 10.10 -7.77 3.04
N ILE A 79 9.93 -6.89 4.03
CA ILE A 79 9.31 -5.57 3.86
C ILE A 79 10.30 -4.47 4.23
N MET A 80 10.37 -3.44 3.38
CA MET A 80 11.18 -2.26 3.61
C MET A 80 10.30 -1.02 3.76
N GLY A 81 10.39 -0.34 4.91
CA GLY A 81 9.79 0.97 5.13
C GLY A 81 10.77 2.07 4.73
N PHE A 82 10.26 3.13 4.12
CA PHE A 82 11.00 4.32 3.68
C PHE A 82 10.34 5.59 4.19
#